data_AF-A0A6P8W144-F1
#
_entry.id   AF-A0A6P8W144-F1
#
_cell.length_a   1.000
_cell.length_b   1.000
_cell.length_c   1.000
_cell.angle_alpha   90.00
_cell.angle_beta   90.00
_cell.angle_gamma   90.00
#
_symmetry.space_group_name_H-M   'P 1'
#
loop_
_entity.id
_entity.type
_entity.pdbx_description
1 polymer ?
#
loop_
_entity_poly.entity_id
_entity_poly.type
_entity_poly.pdbx_seq_one_letter_code
_entity_poly.pdbx_strand_id
1 'polypeptide(L)'
;MKIYFHEEKQHLPSGTILDTKSLMLTKQRYFVDSAMQLYKDITDAITFHLAKDMVPIYTVTKEGFKKMIHSLDKRYVIPSRTYFSQVAIPDLYEKCRAKVETELSKVEYYAVTTDLWSSRTTEPYISLTVHFIDEDFTLKSRCLQTAFFPENHTSENIAAGLREAVAAWSLDETRQVCITTDNAANMVKAASLNEWTRLQCFGHRLHLAVENAVKKDGRINRTAGVCKKLVGHFSHSWKARSALEKAQKELNLPSHSLITECQTRWGSRQMMISRILEQQKALSQVLSVDKKLRHLIPNWQDIDVLESVSKSLGPLLEFTDALSGEDYVSVSYVKPVLHLFNSSMLLMREEDTDLSKKLKKEMRDYLNEKYEDEAARYGILFGPPVQDGLHHCRQQAPSQGQSDIGDDDDNHDMPGDCSCKLQH
;
A
#
# COMPACT_ATOMS: atom_id res chain seq x y z
N MET A 1 33.15 -36.29 -21.64
CA MET A 1 33.32 -37.47 -20.76
C MET A 1 32.46 -38.59 -21.32
N LYS A 2 33.03 -39.78 -21.59
CA LYS A 2 32.34 -40.92 -22.21
C LYS A 2 31.16 -41.39 -21.32
N ILE A 3 29.98 -41.57 -21.91
CA ILE A 3 28.78 -42.04 -21.19
C ILE A 3 28.84 -43.57 -21.14
N TYR A 4 28.91 -44.13 -19.93
CA TYR A 4 28.69 -45.55 -19.66
C TYR A 4 27.21 -45.74 -19.29
N PHE A 5 26.47 -46.54 -20.07
CA PHE A 5 25.15 -47.00 -19.68
C PHE A 5 25.32 -48.22 -18.76
N HIS A 6 24.79 -48.12 -17.54
CA HIS A 6 24.64 -49.27 -16.65
C HIS A 6 23.34 -49.98 -17.04
N GLU A 7 23.45 -51.18 -17.63
CA GLU A 7 22.31 -52.06 -17.87
C GLU A 7 21.91 -52.76 -16.57
N GLU A 8 20.76 -52.40 -15.99
CA GLU A 8 20.06 -53.27 -15.04
C GLU A 8 19.24 -54.29 -15.85
N LYS A 9 19.63 -55.57 -15.77
CA LYS A 9 18.88 -56.69 -16.35
C LYS A 9 17.73 -57.08 -15.42
N GLN A 10 16.50 -56.68 -15.75
CA GLN A 10 15.31 -57.38 -15.24
C GLN A 10 14.98 -58.55 -16.18
N HIS A 11 14.90 -59.75 -15.61
CA HIS A 11 14.45 -60.96 -16.32
C HIS A 11 12.94 -60.92 -16.52
N LEU A 12 12.50 -60.94 -17.79
CA LEU A 12 11.12 -61.19 -18.20
C LEU A 12 11.08 -62.41 -19.15
N PRO A 13 10.02 -63.23 -19.09
CA PRO A 13 9.97 -64.53 -19.74
C PRO A 13 9.81 -64.42 -21.26
N SER A 14 10.35 -65.44 -21.93
CA SER A 14 10.48 -65.61 -23.37
C SER A 14 9.16 -65.42 -24.13
N GLY A 15 9.17 -64.55 -25.14
CA GLY A 15 8.15 -64.53 -26.19
C GLY A 15 7.41 -63.22 -26.43
N THR A 16 8.10 -62.09 -26.53
CA THR A 16 7.62 -60.95 -27.32
C THR A 16 8.82 -60.13 -27.77
N ILE A 17 9.10 -60.09 -29.09
CA ILE A 17 10.03 -59.10 -29.64
C ILE A 17 9.28 -57.77 -29.59
N LEU A 18 9.33 -57.09 -28.44
CA LEU A 18 9.04 -55.66 -28.40
C LEU A 18 10.10 -54.99 -29.26
N ASP A 19 9.67 -54.40 -30.37
CA ASP A 19 10.52 -53.65 -31.29
C ASP A 19 11.33 -52.60 -30.49
N THR A 20 12.62 -52.89 -30.29
CA THR A 20 13.53 -52.05 -29.51
C THR A 20 13.65 -50.65 -30.10
N LYS A 21 13.41 -50.49 -31.41
CA LYS A 21 13.31 -49.17 -32.05
C LYS A 21 12.06 -48.44 -31.61
N SER A 22 10.89 -49.08 -31.59
CA SER A 22 9.65 -48.48 -31.08
C SER A 22 9.79 -48.06 -29.61
N LEU A 23 10.39 -48.89 -28.75
CA LEU A 23 10.58 -48.55 -27.33
C LEU A 23 11.57 -47.39 -27.12
N MET A 24 12.64 -47.33 -27.92
CA MET A 24 13.61 -46.22 -27.89
C MET A 24 13.02 -44.92 -28.42
N LEU A 25 12.27 -44.97 -29.53
CA LEU A 25 11.55 -43.82 -30.08
C LEU A 25 10.53 -43.26 -29.09
N THR A 26 9.79 -44.14 -28.41
CA THR A 26 8.83 -43.75 -27.38
C THR A 26 9.52 -43.12 -26.17
N LYS A 27 10.59 -43.72 -25.62
CA LYS A 27 11.38 -43.12 -24.53
C LYS A 27 12.02 -41.78 -24.91
N GLN A 28 12.50 -41.65 -26.15
CA GLN A 28 13.08 -40.42 -26.66
C GLN A 28 12.03 -39.31 -26.81
N ARG A 29 10.81 -39.65 -27.26
CA ARG A 29 9.67 -38.73 -27.32
C ARG A 29 9.25 -38.25 -25.93
N TYR A 30 9.06 -39.16 -24.98
CA TYR A 30 8.77 -38.84 -23.59
C TYR A 30 9.83 -37.92 -22.96
N PHE A 31 11.12 -38.14 -23.27
CA PHE A 31 12.21 -37.31 -22.77
C PHE A 31 12.20 -35.89 -23.38
N VAL A 32 11.90 -35.76 -24.68
CA VAL A 32 11.79 -34.47 -25.36
C VAL A 32 10.58 -33.67 -24.84
N ASP A 33 9.44 -34.34 -24.65
CA ASP A 33 8.22 -33.71 -24.12
C ASP A 33 8.42 -33.23 -22.68
N SER A 34 9.10 -34.04 -21.85
CA SER A 34 9.46 -33.66 -20.48
C SER A 34 10.43 -32.47 -20.42
N ALA A 35 11.43 -32.42 -21.29
CA ALA A 35 12.38 -31.31 -21.35
C ALA A 35 11.72 -30.01 -21.84
N MET A 36 10.77 -30.10 -22.78
CA MET A 36 10.03 -28.95 -23.30
C MET A 36 9.05 -28.39 -22.26
N GLN A 37 8.40 -29.26 -21.49
CA GLN A 37 7.56 -28.85 -20.37
C GLN A 37 8.38 -28.14 -19.29
N LEU A 38 9.52 -28.71 -18.90
CA LEU A 38 10.41 -28.09 -17.91
C LEU A 38 10.90 -26.70 -18.38
N TYR A 39 11.24 -26.54 -19.67
CA TYR A 39 11.62 -25.25 -20.23
C TYR A 39 10.48 -24.22 -20.09
N LYS A 40 9.25 -24.62 -20.37
CA LYS A 40 8.07 -23.77 -20.23
C LYS A 40 7.86 -23.39 -18.77
N ASP A 41 7.89 -24.36 -17.86
CA ASP A 41 7.67 -24.14 -16.42
C ASP A 41 8.69 -23.16 -15.83
N ILE A 42 9.97 -23.29 -16.18
CA ILE A 42 11.01 -22.34 -15.76
C ILE A 42 10.74 -20.95 -16.35
N THR A 43 10.36 -20.87 -17.63
CA THR A 43 10.06 -19.59 -18.29
C THR A 43 8.85 -18.91 -17.68
N ASP A 44 7.80 -19.65 -17.38
CA ASP A 44 6.58 -19.16 -16.74
C ASP A 44 6.88 -18.70 -15.30
N ALA A 45 7.72 -19.42 -14.55
CA ALA A 45 8.17 -19.01 -13.22
C ALA A 45 8.99 -17.71 -13.25
N ILE A 46 9.91 -17.56 -14.20
CA ILE A 46 10.66 -16.31 -14.39
C ILE A 46 9.71 -15.17 -14.76
N THR A 47 8.76 -15.43 -15.67
CA THR A 47 7.76 -14.43 -16.10
C THR A 47 6.91 -13.99 -14.92
N PHE A 48 6.46 -14.94 -14.09
CA PHE A 48 5.72 -14.67 -12.87
C PHE A 48 6.55 -13.83 -11.89
N HIS A 49 7.82 -14.16 -11.64
CA HIS A 49 8.71 -13.37 -10.79
C HIS A 49 8.87 -11.93 -11.31
N LEU A 50 9.11 -11.76 -12.62
CA LEU A 50 9.25 -10.44 -13.23
C LEU A 50 7.98 -9.60 -13.06
N ALA A 51 6.81 -10.19 -13.28
CA ALA A 51 5.53 -9.49 -13.21
C ALA A 51 5.06 -9.25 -11.76
N LYS A 52 5.08 -10.28 -10.92
CA LYS A 52 4.55 -10.24 -9.55
C LYS A 52 5.38 -9.34 -8.64
N ASP A 53 6.70 -9.41 -8.78
CA ASP A 53 7.63 -8.64 -7.94
C ASP A 53 8.06 -7.32 -8.59
N MET A 54 7.46 -6.96 -9.73
CA MET A 54 7.75 -5.73 -10.49
C MET A 54 9.24 -5.53 -10.77
N VAL A 55 9.94 -6.64 -11.06
CA VAL A 55 11.38 -6.65 -11.31
C VAL A 55 11.64 -6.16 -12.74
N PRO A 56 12.63 -5.26 -12.96
CA PRO A 56 12.94 -4.79 -14.31
C PRO A 56 13.24 -5.95 -15.27
N ILE A 57 12.62 -5.95 -16.46
CA ILE A 57 12.76 -7.03 -17.45
C ILE A 57 14.23 -7.26 -17.83
N TYR A 58 15.09 -6.24 -17.76
CA TYR A 58 16.52 -6.40 -18.02
C TYR A 58 17.23 -7.33 -17.03
N THR A 59 16.63 -7.69 -15.88
CA THR A 59 17.21 -8.59 -14.88
C THR A 59 17.65 -9.92 -15.48
N VAL A 60 16.91 -10.44 -16.47
CA VAL A 60 17.26 -11.68 -17.19
C VAL A 60 18.60 -11.60 -17.94
N THR A 61 19.10 -10.37 -18.17
CA THR A 61 20.39 -10.11 -18.83
C THR A 61 21.55 -9.95 -17.84
N LYS A 62 21.27 -9.84 -16.53
CA LYS A 62 22.31 -9.61 -15.51
C LYS A 62 23.09 -10.89 -15.22
N GLU A 63 24.41 -10.76 -15.09
CA GLU A 63 25.32 -11.90 -14.91
C GLU A 63 25.02 -12.72 -13.64
N GLY A 64 24.64 -12.06 -12.53
CA GLY A 64 24.23 -12.76 -11.31
C GLY A 64 22.99 -13.65 -11.51
N PHE A 65 21.97 -13.12 -12.19
CA PHE A 65 20.76 -13.87 -12.50
C PHE A 65 21.05 -15.05 -13.44
N LYS A 66 21.84 -14.82 -14.50
CA LYS A 66 22.28 -15.91 -15.40
C LYS A 66 23.01 -17.02 -14.66
N LYS A 67 23.95 -16.67 -13.77
CA LYS A 67 24.70 -17.63 -12.97
C LYS A 67 23.79 -18.45 -12.05
N MET A 68 22.81 -17.80 -11.42
CA MET A 68 21.81 -18.46 -10.58
C MET A 68 21.00 -19.48 -11.38
N ILE A 69 20.37 -19.06 -12.48
CA ILE A 69 19.54 -19.96 -13.30
C ILE A 69 20.37 -21.10 -13.89
N HIS A 70 21.59 -20.83 -14.37
CA HIS A 70 22.49 -21.87 -14.87
C HIS A 70 22.91 -22.87 -13.79
N SER A 71 22.95 -22.46 -12.52
CA SER A 71 23.24 -23.38 -11.40
C SER A 71 22.04 -24.26 -11.06
N LEU A 72 20.81 -23.78 -11.29
CA LEU A 72 19.58 -24.53 -11.10
C LEU A 72 19.35 -25.54 -12.25
N ASP A 73 19.45 -25.09 -13.51
CA ASP A 73 19.47 -25.98 -14.67
C ASP A 73 20.42 -25.45 -15.76
N LYS A 74 21.49 -26.22 -16.01
CA LYS A 74 22.51 -25.89 -17.01
C LYS A 74 22.01 -25.96 -18.45
N ARG A 75 20.93 -26.70 -18.70
CA ARG A 75 20.34 -26.93 -20.02
C ARG A 75 19.34 -25.85 -20.39
N TYR A 76 18.82 -25.12 -19.41
CA TYR A 76 17.88 -24.04 -19.65
C TYR A 76 18.61 -22.83 -20.25
N VAL A 77 18.15 -22.40 -21.43
CA VAL A 77 18.62 -21.19 -22.09
C VAL A 77 17.62 -20.09 -21.79
N ILE A 78 18.07 -19.06 -21.09
CA ILE A 78 17.21 -17.95 -20.69
C ILE A 78 16.76 -17.18 -21.96
N PRO A 79 15.44 -16.98 -22.16
CA PRO A 79 14.94 -16.16 -23.26
C PRO A 79 15.43 -14.73 -23.21
N SER A 80 15.37 -14.06 -24.36
CA SER A 80 15.79 -12.66 -24.46
C SER A 80 14.87 -11.73 -23.67
N ARG A 81 15.39 -10.55 -23.29
CA ARG A 81 14.59 -9.46 -22.73
C ARG A 81 13.36 -9.16 -23.59
N THR A 82 13.53 -9.16 -24.92
CA THR A 82 12.48 -8.90 -25.89
C THR A 82 11.37 -9.94 -25.80
N TYR A 83 11.71 -11.22 -25.68
CA TYR A 83 10.74 -12.30 -25.52
C TYR A 83 9.88 -12.10 -24.26
N PHE A 84 10.50 -11.81 -23.12
CA PHE A 84 9.73 -11.54 -21.90
C PHE A 84 8.82 -10.32 -22.06
N SER A 85 9.30 -9.22 -22.66
CA SER A 85 8.50 -7.99 -22.83
C SER A 85 7.37 -8.08 -23.84
N GLN A 86 7.55 -8.83 -24.93
CA GLN A 86 6.62 -8.83 -26.08
C GLN A 86 5.78 -10.09 -26.18
N VAL A 87 6.16 -11.17 -25.48
CA VAL A 87 5.48 -12.46 -25.58
C VAL A 87 5.05 -12.96 -24.20
N ALA A 88 6.00 -13.24 -23.30
CA ALA A 88 5.67 -13.96 -22.06
C ALA A 88 4.84 -13.14 -21.08
N ILE A 89 5.21 -11.87 -20.83
CA ILE A 89 4.44 -10.99 -19.94
C ILE A 89 3.05 -10.65 -20.53
N PRO A 90 2.93 -10.27 -21.82
CA PRO A 90 1.62 -10.10 -22.45
C PRO A 90 0.73 -11.35 -22.38
N ASP A 91 1.28 -12.54 -22.67
CA ASP A 91 0.51 -13.81 -22.55
C ASP A 91 0.08 -14.08 -21.10
N LEU A 92 0.94 -13.79 -20.11
CA LEU A 92 0.56 -13.86 -18.70
C LEU A 92 -0.55 -12.86 -18.35
N TYR A 93 -0.50 -11.65 -18.90
CA TYR A 93 -1.54 -10.63 -18.73
C TYR A 93 -2.88 -11.11 -19.29
N GLU A 94 -2.93 -11.60 -20.53
CA GLU A 94 -4.18 -12.10 -21.12
C GLU A 94 -4.77 -13.28 -20.34
N LYS A 95 -3.93 -14.21 -19.87
CA LYS A 95 -4.37 -15.29 -18.97
C LYS A 95 -4.92 -14.76 -17.64
N CYS A 96 -4.31 -13.73 -17.08
CA CYS A 96 -4.77 -13.11 -15.84
C CYS A 96 -6.09 -12.37 -16.06
N ARG A 97 -6.18 -11.58 -17.13
CA ARG A 97 -7.37 -10.85 -17.55
C ARG A 97 -8.55 -11.79 -17.73
N ALA A 98 -8.39 -12.87 -18.49
CA ALA A 98 -9.45 -13.85 -18.71
C ALA A 98 -9.97 -14.49 -17.41
N LYS A 99 -9.08 -14.73 -16.43
CA LYS A 99 -9.49 -15.21 -15.09
C LYS A 99 -10.32 -14.15 -14.36
N VAL A 100 -9.87 -12.90 -14.35
CA VAL A 100 -10.59 -11.81 -13.70
C VAL A 100 -11.95 -11.56 -14.39
N GLU A 101 -12.03 -11.59 -15.72
CA GLU A 101 -13.30 -11.49 -16.45
C GLU A 101 -14.26 -12.63 -16.07
N THR A 102 -13.74 -13.85 -15.89
CA THR A 102 -14.53 -14.99 -15.41
C THR A 102 -15.03 -14.75 -13.98
N GLU A 103 -14.19 -14.22 -13.08
CA GLU A 103 -14.59 -13.83 -11.71
C GLU A 103 -15.72 -12.78 -11.76
N LEU A 104 -15.54 -11.72 -12.54
CA LEU A 104 -16.49 -10.60 -12.64
C LEU A 104 -17.82 -11.00 -13.28
N SER A 105 -17.85 -11.99 -14.17
CA SER A 105 -19.09 -12.46 -14.79
C SER A 105 -20.12 -13.00 -13.78
N LYS A 106 -19.65 -13.42 -12.59
CA LYS A 106 -20.47 -13.95 -11.50
C LYS A 106 -20.92 -12.87 -10.51
N VAL A 107 -20.40 -11.66 -10.64
CA VAL A 107 -20.63 -10.58 -9.68
C VAL A 107 -21.98 -9.91 -9.96
N GLU A 108 -22.84 -9.89 -8.93
CA GLU A 108 -24.14 -9.23 -8.99
C GLU A 108 -24.02 -7.73 -8.75
N TYR A 109 -23.24 -7.31 -7.75
CA TYR A 109 -23.01 -5.91 -7.41
C TYR A 109 -21.53 -5.66 -7.15
N TYR A 110 -21.06 -4.48 -7.56
CA TYR A 110 -19.68 -4.07 -7.34
C TYR A 110 -19.58 -2.60 -6.96
N ALA A 111 -18.48 -2.25 -6.32
CA ALA A 111 -18.05 -0.87 -6.13
C ALA A 111 -16.74 -0.66 -6.88
N VAL A 112 -16.43 0.59 -7.23
CA VAL A 112 -15.15 0.92 -7.84
C VAL A 112 -14.44 2.03 -7.08
N THR A 113 -13.12 1.98 -7.07
CA THR A 113 -12.27 3.10 -6.65
C THR A 113 -11.47 3.56 -7.84
N THR A 114 -11.25 4.86 -7.96
CA THR A 114 -10.36 5.41 -8.98
C THR A 114 -9.44 6.46 -8.40
N ASP A 115 -8.22 6.46 -8.91
CA ASP A 115 -7.18 7.43 -8.57
C ASP A 115 -6.60 8.01 -9.86
N LEU A 116 -6.49 9.33 -9.89
CA LEU A 116 -5.91 10.08 -10.99
C LEU A 116 -4.59 10.67 -10.49
N TRP A 117 -3.50 10.13 -11.00
CA TRP A 117 -2.18 10.40 -10.45
C TRP A 117 -1.18 10.70 -11.56
N SER A 118 -0.08 11.35 -11.19
CA SER A 118 1.02 11.62 -12.11
C SER A 118 2.22 10.76 -11.76
N SER A 119 2.83 10.14 -12.77
CA SER A 119 4.04 9.35 -12.61
C SER A 119 5.22 10.23 -12.19
N ARG A 120 6.34 9.58 -11.85
CA ARG A 120 7.61 10.29 -11.57
C ARG A 120 8.14 11.07 -12.78
N THR A 121 7.75 10.68 -13.99
CA THR A 121 8.03 11.36 -15.25
C THR A 121 6.95 12.40 -15.59
N THR A 122 6.07 12.73 -14.64
CA THR A 122 4.97 13.71 -14.77
C THR A 122 3.92 13.35 -15.82
N GLU A 123 3.81 12.07 -16.15
CA GLU A 123 2.82 11.57 -17.08
C GLU A 123 1.52 11.24 -16.32
N PRO A 124 0.36 11.65 -16.81
CA PRO A 124 -0.92 11.38 -16.16
C PRO A 124 -1.40 9.94 -16.38
N TYR A 125 -1.92 9.34 -15.32
CA TYR A 125 -2.52 8.01 -15.33
C TYR A 125 -3.85 8.02 -14.58
N ILE A 126 -4.77 7.18 -15.02
CA ILE A 126 -6.00 6.85 -14.30
C ILE A 126 -5.98 5.36 -13.97
N SER A 127 -6.20 5.06 -12.70
CA SER A 127 -6.33 3.69 -12.22
C SER A 127 -7.80 3.42 -11.85
N LEU A 128 -8.30 2.25 -12.21
CA LEU A 128 -9.63 1.76 -11.83
C LEU A 128 -9.46 0.40 -11.14
N THR A 129 -10.01 0.30 -9.94
CA THR A 129 -10.03 -0.93 -9.15
C THR A 129 -11.47 -1.27 -8.81
N VAL A 130 -11.85 -2.53 -9.02
CA VAL A 130 -13.17 -3.04 -8.66
C VAL A 130 -13.11 -3.80 -7.34
N HIS A 131 -14.16 -3.65 -6.55
CA HIS A 131 -14.35 -4.28 -5.26
C HIS A 131 -15.69 -5.00 -5.25
N PHE A 132 -15.69 -6.27 -4.90
CA PHE A 132 -16.89 -7.10 -4.88
C PHE A 132 -16.77 -8.20 -3.83
N ILE A 133 -17.91 -8.79 -3.48
CA ILE A 133 -17.98 -9.96 -2.60
C ILE A 133 -18.23 -11.18 -3.48
N ASP A 134 -17.42 -12.21 -3.31
CA ASP A 134 -17.60 -13.47 -4.05
C ASP A 134 -18.67 -14.39 -3.41
N GLU A 135 -18.90 -15.54 -4.02
CA GLU A 135 -19.87 -16.55 -3.54
C GLU A 135 -19.54 -17.09 -2.13
N ASP A 136 -18.27 -17.00 -1.72
CA ASP A 136 -17.78 -17.42 -0.41
C ASP A 136 -17.82 -16.29 0.63
N PHE A 137 -18.53 -15.19 0.35
CA PHE A 137 -18.63 -13.99 1.20
C PHE A 137 -17.26 -13.35 1.51
N THR A 138 -16.29 -13.51 0.62
CA THR A 138 -14.96 -12.92 0.76
C THR A 138 -14.87 -11.64 -0.08
N LEU A 139 -14.40 -10.55 0.53
CA LEU A 139 -14.11 -9.32 -0.19
C LEU A 139 -12.93 -9.55 -1.15
N LYS A 140 -13.12 -9.21 -2.41
CA LYS A 140 -12.08 -9.23 -3.44
C LYS A 140 -11.89 -7.83 -3.99
N SER A 141 -10.61 -7.47 -4.14
CA SER A 141 -10.20 -6.28 -4.88
C SER A 141 -9.37 -6.69 -6.11
N ARG A 142 -9.63 -6.04 -7.25
CA ARG A 142 -8.90 -6.25 -8.51
C ARG A 142 -8.64 -4.91 -9.17
N CYS A 143 -7.36 -4.55 -9.34
CA CYS A 143 -6.99 -3.44 -10.20
C CYS A 143 -7.22 -3.85 -11.65
N LEU A 144 -8.23 -3.25 -12.27
CA LEU A 144 -8.66 -3.56 -13.63
C LEU A 144 -7.74 -2.90 -14.65
N GLN A 145 -7.40 -1.64 -14.40
CA GLN A 145 -6.50 -0.94 -15.29
C GLN A 145 -5.74 0.16 -14.58
N THR A 146 -4.55 0.43 -15.12
CA THR A 146 -3.80 1.67 -14.91
C THR A 146 -3.43 2.16 -16.30
N ALA A 147 -4.20 3.12 -16.81
CA ALA A 147 -4.11 3.57 -18.18
C ALA A 147 -3.45 4.95 -18.23
N PHE A 148 -2.58 5.14 -19.22
CA PHE A 148 -2.06 6.46 -19.55
C PHE A 148 -3.22 7.35 -20.01
N PHE A 149 -3.37 8.52 -19.39
CA PHE A 149 -4.52 9.39 -19.61
C PHE A 149 -4.06 10.81 -19.99
N PRO A 150 -3.50 11.00 -21.19
CA PRO A 150 -2.86 12.26 -21.61
C PRO A 150 -3.83 13.40 -21.86
N GLU A 151 -5.14 13.13 -21.86
CA GLU A 151 -6.13 14.13 -22.18
C GLU A 151 -6.16 15.25 -21.14
N ASN A 152 -6.74 16.38 -21.50
CA ASN A 152 -7.06 17.39 -20.51
C ASN A 152 -7.99 16.76 -19.47
N HIS A 153 -7.65 16.87 -18.18
CA HIS A 153 -8.40 16.29 -17.06
C HIS A 153 -9.72 17.05 -16.80
N THR A 154 -10.49 17.35 -17.84
CA THR A 154 -11.84 17.92 -17.74
C THR A 154 -12.77 16.86 -17.15
N SER A 155 -13.84 17.31 -16.50
CA SER A 155 -14.84 16.39 -15.94
C SER A 155 -15.47 15.47 -17.00
N GLU A 156 -15.63 15.96 -18.22
CA GLU A 156 -16.25 15.28 -19.35
C GLU A 156 -15.36 14.14 -19.86
N ASN A 157 -14.05 14.39 -20.00
CA ASN A 157 -13.09 13.38 -20.44
C ASN A 157 -12.92 12.30 -19.38
N ILE A 158 -12.84 12.69 -18.11
CA ILE A 158 -12.77 11.73 -16.98
C ILE A 158 -14.03 10.85 -16.95
N ALA A 159 -15.22 11.45 -17.10
CA ALA A 159 -16.48 10.72 -17.12
C ALA A 159 -16.51 9.68 -18.26
N ALA A 160 -16.09 10.07 -19.47
CA ALA A 160 -15.98 9.18 -20.61
C ALA A 160 -14.95 8.05 -20.39
N GLY A 161 -13.75 8.38 -19.92
CA GLY A 161 -12.69 7.41 -19.64
C GLY A 161 -13.07 6.39 -18.57
N LEU A 162 -13.81 6.81 -17.53
CA LEU A 162 -14.34 5.90 -16.52
C LEU A 162 -15.40 4.94 -17.09
N ARG A 163 -16.31 5.42 -17.95
CA ARG A 163 -17.29 4.54 -18.61
C ARG A 163 -16.62 3.56 -19.58
N GLU A 164 -15.65 4.03 -20.36
CA GLU A 164 -14.86 3.18 -21.25
C GLU A 164 -14.12 2.10 -20.46
N ALA A 165 -13.54 2.46 -19.32
CA ALA A 165 -12.89 1.51 -18.41
C ALA A 165 -13.83 0.41 -17.92
N VAL A 166 -15.03 0.78 -17.46
CA VAL A 166 -16.05 -0.17 -16.99
C VAL A 166 -16.53 -1.05 -18.15
N ALA A 167 -16.79 -0.45 -19.32
CA ALA A 167 -17.22 -1.16 -20.52
C ALA A 167 -16.17 -2.14 -21.05
N ALA A 168 -14.87 -1.80 -20.97
CA ALA A 168 -13.78 -2.67 -21.40
C ALA A 168 -13.69 -4.00 -20.61
N TRP A 169 -14.30 -4.04 -19.42
CA TRP A 169 -14.41 -5.22 -18.56
C TRP A 169 -15.81 -5.85 -18.59
N SER A 170 -16.68 -5.42 -19.52
CA SER A 170 -18.06 -5.89 -19.65
C SER A 170 -18.89 -5.76 -18.36
N LEU A 171 -18.58 -4.76 -17.54
CA LEU A 171 -19.31 -4.48 -16.31
C LEU A 171 -20.54 -3.61 -16.62
N ASP A 172 -21.68 -4.00 -16.05
CA ASP A 172 -22.94 -3.27 -16.17
C ASP A 172 -22.97 -2.10 -15.19
N GLU A 173 -23.16 -0.87 -15.67
CA GLU A 173 -23.23 0.34 -14.84
C GLU A 173 -24.37 0.29 -13.82
N THR A 174 -25.46 -0.44 -14.12
CA THR A 174 -26.62 -0.56 -13.21
C THR A 174 -26.32 -1.38 -11.95
N ARG A 175 -25.29 -2.23 -12.00
CA ARG A 175 -24.82 -3.07 -10.88
C ARG A 175 -23.79 -2.36 -10.00
N GLN A 176 -23.34 -1.18 -10.42
CA GLN A 176 -22.40 -0.38 -9.66
C GLN A 176 -23.11 0.29 -8.48
N VAL A 177 -22.74 -0.11 -7.26
CA VAL A 177 -23.33 0.43 -6.04
C VAL A 177 -22.79 1.84 -5.77
N CYS A 178 -21.47 2.02 -5.92
CA CYS A 178 -20.84 3.31 -5.75
C CYS A 178 -19.45 3.39 -6.39
N ILE A 179 -18.97 4.62 -6.55
CA ILE A 179 -17.60 4.96 -6.90
C ILE A 179 -16.95 5.77 -5.77
N THR A 180 -15.76 5.38 -5.34
CA THR A 180 -14.96 6.13 -4.36
C THR A 180 -13.82 6.87 -5.07
N THR A 181 -13.74 8.18 -4.85
CA THR A 181 -12.74 9.06 -5.50
C THR A 181 -12.16 10.07 -4.52
N ASP A 182 -11.10 10.75 -4.93
CA ASP A 182 -10.62 11.96 -4.25
C ASP A 182 -11.63 13.12 -4.34
N ASN A 183 -11.26 14.31 -3.84
CA ASN A 183 -12.12 15.48 -3.86
C ASN A 183 -11.79 16.48 -4.96
N ALA A 184 -11.07 16.07 -6.00
CA ALA A 184 -10.79 16.95 -7.13
C ALA A 184 -12.12 17.35 -7.79
N ALA A 185 -12.31 18.66 -8.05
CA ALA A 185 -13.57 19.19 -8.57
C ALA A 185 -14.02 18.49 -9.86
N ASN A 186 -13.06 18.13 -10.73
CA ASN A 186 -13.33 17.44 -11.98
C ASN A 186 -13.76 15.99 -11.76
N MET A 187 -13.23 15.30 -10.73
CA MET A 187 -13.66 13.94 -10.35
C MET A 187 -15.09 13.93 -9.81
N VAL A 188 -15.40 14.89 -8.93
CA VAL A 188 -16.75 15.05 -8.36
C VAL A 188 -17.76 15.30 -9.47
N LYS A 189 -17.43 16.22 -10.39
CA LYS A 189 -18.30 16.53 -11.54
C LYS A 189 -18.39 15.36 -12.51
N ALA A 190 -17.31 14.62 -12.76
CA ALA A 190 -17.31 13.44 -13.63
C ALA A 190 -18.26 12.34 -13.11
N ALA A 191 -18.20 12.02 -11.82
CA ALA A 191 -19.11 11.05 -11.21
C ALA A 191 -20.59 11.51 -11.32
N SER A 192 -20.84 12.82 -11.16
CA SER A 192 -22.18 13.39 -11.35
C SER A 192 -22.65 13.33 -12.79
N LEU A 193 -21.78 13.57 -13.78
CA LEU A 193 -22.10 13.45 -15.21
C LEU A 193 -22.41 12.00 -15.59
N ASN A 194 -21.80 11.05 -14.90
CA ASN A 194 -22.10 9.64 -15.06
C ASN A 194 -23.36 9.17 -14.31
N GLU A 195 -23.96 10.03 -13.49
CA GLU A 195 -25.07 9.70 -12.59
C GLU A 195 -24.70 8.59 -11.59
N TRP A 196 -23.41 8.48 -11.25
CA TRP A 196 -22.91 7.46 -10.33
C TRP A 196 -22.95 7.94 -8.88
N THR A 197 -23.37 7.05 -7.97
CA THR A 197 -23.31 7.30 -6.53
C THR A 197 -21.85 7.44 -6.09
N ARG A 198 -21.42 8.66 -5.80
CA ARG A 198 -20.06 8.94 -5.36
C ARG A 198 -19.93 8.92 -3.84
N LEU A 199 -19.02 8.10 -3.35
CA LEU A 199 -18.41 8.19 -2.02
C LEU A 199 -17.10 8.95 -2.09
N GLN A 200 -16.83 9.72 -1.04
CA GLN A 200 -15.56 10.38 -0.90
C GLN A 200 -14.56 9.48 -0.20
N CYS A 201 -13.32 9.45 -0.70
CA CYS A 201 -12.20 8.87 0.00
C CYS A 201 -12.04 9.51 1.40
N PHE A 202 -12.23 8.70 2.45
CA PHE A 202 -12.03 9.12 3.84
C PHE A 202 -10.60 9.61 4.09
N GLY A 203 -9.58 8.89 3.58
CA GLY A 203 -8.19 9.27 3.76
C GLY A 203 -7.88 10.66 3.19
N HIS A 204 -8.43 10.98 2.01
CA HIS A 204 -8.31 12.32 1.43
C HIS A 204 -9.09 13.37 2.23
N ARG A 205 -10.28 13.04 2.74
CA ARG A 205 -11.06 13.93 3.61
C ARG A 205 -10.31 14.27 4.90
N LEU A 206 -9.73 13.26 5.57
CA LEU A 206 -8.92 13.42 6.76
C LEU A 206 -7.66 14.24 6.45
N HIS A 207 -7.01 13.99 5.32
CA HIS A 207 -5.88 14.80 4.85
C HIS A 207 -6.25 16.28 4.76
N LEU A 208 -7.37 16.61 4.11
CA LEU A 208 -7.84 18.00 4.00
C LEU A 208 -8.16 18.61 5.37
N ALA A 209 -8.77 17.86 6.28
CA ALA A 209 -9.06 18.33 7.63
C ALA A 209 -7.77 18.73 8.38
N VAL A 210 -6.77 17.86 8.36
CA VAL A 210 -5.44 18.09 8.97
C VAL A 210 -4.73 19.26 8.29
N GLU A 211 -4.70 19.26 6.97
CA GLU A 211 -3.97 20.27 6.20
C GLU A 211 -4.57 21.67 6.38
N ASN A 212 -5.90 21.78 6.39
CA ASN A 212 -6.60 23.04 6.66
C ASN A 212 -6.34 23.56 8.08
N ALA A 213 -6.30 22.67 9.08
CA ALA A 213 -6.01 23.06 10.46
C ALA A 213 -4.55 23.51 10.63
N VAL A 214 -3.61 22.80 9.99
CA VAL A 214 -2.17 23.08 10.12
C VAL A 214 -1.74 24.31 9.31
N LYS A 215 -2.20 24.47 8.06
CA LYS A 215 -1.78 25.56 7.17
C LYS A 215 -2.11 26.95 7.73
N LYS A 216 -3.20 27.07 8.48
CA LYS A 216 -3.67 28.36 9.05
C LYS A 216 -2.80 28.88 10.19
N ASP A 217 -2.01 28.03 10.85
CA ASP A 217 -1.21 28.46 12.01
C ASP A 217 0.26 28.74 11.61
N GLY A 218 0.62 30.02 11.64
CA GLY A 218 1.97 30.47 11.28
C GLY A 218 3.08 29.88 12.17
N ARG A 219 2.77 29.52 13.42
CA ARG A 219 3.74 28.90 14.33
C ARG A 219 4.12 27.51 13.85
N ILE A 220 3.14 26.69 13.45
CA ILE A 220 3.39 25.34 12.93
C ILE A 220 4.22 25.40 11.66
N ASN A 221 3.88 26.31 10.73
CA ASN A 221 4.63 26.47 9.49
C ASN A 221 6.09 26.88 9.74
N ARG A 222 6.34 27.79 10.68
CA ARG A 222 7.70 28.18 11.10
C ARG A 222 8.46 26.97 11.64
N THR A 223 7.89 26.28 12.62
CA THR A 223 8.52 25.16 13.32
C THR A 223 8.77 23.97 12.38
N ALA A 224 7.82 23.66 11.50
CA ALA A 224 8.00 22.65 10.44
C ALA A 224 9.14 23.04 9.47
N GLY A 225 9.29 24.33 9.16
CA GLY A 225 10.41 24.84 8.36
C GLY A 225 11.78 24.61 9.03
N VAL A 226 11.87 24.77 10.34
CA VAL A 226 13.09 24.45 11.12
C VAL A 226 13.38 22.95 11.05
N CYS A 227 12.36 22.12 11.27
CA CYS A 227 12.47 20.66 11.18
C CYS A 227 12.98 20.20 9.81
N LYS A 228 12.48 20.78 8.71
CA LYS A 228 12.93 20.46 7.35
C LYS A 228 14.41 20.77 7.14
N LYS A 229 14.89 21.93 7.62
CA LYS A 229 16.30 22.31 7.52
C LYS A 229 17.20 21.41 8.35
N LEU A 230 16.74 21.09 9.56
CA LEU A 230 17.40 20.14 10.46
C LEU A 230 17.56 18.77 9.77
N VAL A 231 16.46 18.16 9.33
CA VAL A 231 16.48 16.86 8.64
C VAL A 231 17.35 16.95 7.38
N GLY A 232 17.21 18.00 6.59
CA GLY A 232 18.02 18.24 5.40
C GLY A 232 19.52 18.21 5.68
N HIS A 233 19.99 18.80 6.79
CA HIS A 233 21.41 18.76 7.18
C HIS A 233 21.92 17.32 7.38
N PHE A 234 21.19 16.51 8.13
CA PHE A 234 21.57 15.11 8.39
C PHE A 234 21.38 14.22 7.16
N SER A 235 20.33 14.43 6.36
CA SER A 235 20.06 13.65 5.15
C SER A 235 21.16 13.80 4.11
N HIS A 236 21.84 14.96 4.02
CA HIS A 236 22.88 15.20 3.01
C HIS A 236 24.33 15.01 3.51
N SER A 237 24.54 14.78 4.82
CA SER A 237 25.88 14.67 5.41
C SER A 237 26.10 13.32 6.08
N TRP A 238 26.93 12.47 5.47
CA TRP A 238 27.36 11.21 6.10
C TRP A 238 28.02 11.45 7.46
N LYS A 239 28.85 12.50 7.58
CA LYS A 239 29.50 12.87 8.85
C LYS A 239 28.47 13.21 9.94
N ALA A 240 27.41 13.95 9.58
CA ALA A 240 26.35 14.29 10.52
C ALA A 240 25.55 13.06 10.95
N ARG A 241 25.26 12.13 10.02
CA ARG A 241 24.59 10.86 10.36
C ARG A 241 25.43 9.99 11.28
N SER A 242 26.72 9.86 11.00
CA SER A 242 27.63 9.09 11.86
C SER A 242 27.75 9.73 13.25
N ALA A 243 27.80 11.06 13.34
CA ALA A 243 27.78 11.75 14.63
C ALA A 243 26.46 11.56 15.39
N LEU A 244 25.31 11.56 14.69
CA LEU A 244 24.01 11.27 15.28
C LEU A 244 23.93 9.85 15.84
N GLU A 245 24.39 8.86 15.07
CA GLU A 245 24.42 7.45 15.52
C GLU A 245 25.29 7.27 16.78
N LYS A 246 26.43 7.98 16.83
CA LYS A 246 27.29 7.98 18.03
C LYS A 246 26.57 8.60 19.23
N ALA A 247 25.94 9.76 19.06
CA ALA A 247 25.18 10.41 20.14
C ALA A 247 23.97 9.58 20.60
N GLN A 248 23.31 8.87 19.67
CA GLN A 248 22.23 7.93 19.98
C GLN A 248 22.72 6.80 20.89
N LYS A 249 23.86 6.19 20.58
CA LYS A 249 24.47 5.14 21.41
C LYS A 249 24.90 5.66 22.78
N GLU A 250 25.49 6.86 22.86
CA GLU A 250 25.89 7.48 24.13
C GLU A 250 24.69 7.80 25.04
N LEU A 251 23.55 8.16 24.46
CA LEU A 251 22.33 8.52 25.18
C LEU A 251 21.33 7.36 25.36
N ASN A 252 21.71 6.14 24.96
CA ASN A 252 20.83 4.96 24.94
C ASN A 252 19.50 5.20 24.21
N LEU A 253 19.53 5.96 23.11
CA LEU A 253 18.38 6.19 22.24
C LEU A 253 18.35 5.18 21.08
N PRO A 254 17.16 4.87 20.55
CA PRO A 254 17.04 4.07 19.34
C PRO A 254 17.86 4.67 18.18
N SER A 255 18.61 3.82 17.47
CA SER A 255 19.46 4.23 16.35
C SER A 255 18.64 4.43 15.07
N HIS A 256 17.77 5.44 15.08
CA HIS A 256 16.88 5.74 13.97
C HIS A 256 17.42 6.86 13.08
N SER A 257 17.22 6.69 11.76
CA SER A 257 17.44 7.76 10.79
C SER A 257 16.31 8.79 10.86
N LEU A 258 16.64 10.05 10.50
CA LEU A 258 15.64 11.11 10.43
C LEU A 258 14.76 10.93 9.20
N ILE A 259 13.46 11.19 9.36
CA ILE A 259 12.45 11.02 8.32
C ILE A 259 12.27 12.35 7.59
N THR A 260 12.39 12.34 6.26
CA THR A 260 12.14 13.52 5.42
C THR A 260 10.65 13.62 5.11
N GLU A 261 10.06 14.80 5.32
CA GLU A 261 8.67 15.07 4.94
C GLU A 261 8.48 14.93 3.42
N CYS A 262 7.50 14.13 3.02
CA CYS A 262 6.98 14.08 1.66
C CYS A 262 5.70 14.92 1.60
N GLN A 263 5.69 15.96 0.75
CA GLN A 263 4.61 16.94 0.73
C GLN A 263 3.22 16.35 0.43
N THR A 264 3.15 15.19 -0.23
CA THR A 264 1.88 14.61 -0.67
C THR A 264 1.04 14.00 0.45
N ARG A 265 1.59 13.77 1.66
CA ARG A 265 0.85 13.17 2.78
C ARG A 265 1.23 13.78 4.12
N TRP A 266 0.22 14.26 4.87
CA TRP A 266 0.39 14.82 6.21
C TRP A 266 1.03 13.84 7.21
N GLY A 267 0.83 12.53 7.01
CA GLY A 267 1.44 11.48 7.84
C GLY A 267 2.96 11.54 7.87
N SER A 268 3.62 11.87 6.76
CA SER A 268 5.09 12.00 6.72
C SER A 268 5.59 13.17 7.56
N ARG A 269 4.82 14.28 7.64
CA ARG A 269 5.11 15.40 8.54
C ARG A 269 5.01 14.95 9.99
N GLN A 270 3.96 14.22 10.35
CA GLN A 270 3.78 13.70 11.71
C GLN A 270 4.90 12.74 12.10
N MET A 271 5.30 11.83 11.21
CA MET A 271 6.43 10.91 11.43
C MET A 271 7.75 11.67 11.60
N MET A 272 8.01 12.71 10.79
CA MET A 272 9.17 13.59 10.94
C MET A 272 9.17 14.27 12.31
N ILE A 273 8.05 14.85 12.72
CA ILE A 273 7.92 15.55 14.02
C ILE A 273 8.16 14.57 15.17
N SER A 274 7.50 13.41 15.15
CA SER A 274 7.66 12.37 16.17
C SER A 274 9.12 11.91 16.27
N ARG A 275 9.79 11.68 15.14
CA ARG A 275 11.22 11.30 15.11
C ARG A 275 12.14 12.39 15.67
N ILE A 276 11.85 13.67 15.40
CA ILE A 276 12.65 14.79 15.94
C ILE A 276 12.48 14.90 17.46
N LEU A 277 11.26 14.73 17.97
CA LEU A 277 10.99 14.74 19.41
C LEU A 277 11.69 13.56 20.12
N GLU A 278 11.62 12.35 19.56
CA GLU A 278 12.33 11.17 20.07
C GLU A 278 13.85 11.40 20.16
N GLN A 279 14.41 12.04 19.12
CA GLN A 279 15.86 12.21 18.96
C GLN A 279 16.39 13.56 19.47
N GLN A 280 15.55 14.36 20.14
CA GLN A 280 15.85 15.74 20.52
C GLN A 280 17.18 15.89 21.27
N LYS A 281 17.45 14.99 22.22
CA LYS A 281 18.69 15.03 23.03
C LYS A 281 19.93 14.77 22.19
N ALA A 282 19.91 13.74 21.34
CA ALA A 282 21.02 13.42 20.44
C ALA A 282 21.26 14.53 19.41
N LEU A 283 20.19 15.07 18.83
CA LEU A 283 20.26 16.19 17.89
C LEU A 283 20.90 17.43 18.55
N SER A 284 20.47 17.76 19.76
CA SER A 284 21.00 18.89 20.52
C SER A 284 22.49 18.70 20.84
N GLN A 285 22.91 17.49 21.21
CA GLN A 285 24.32 17.17 21.48
C GLN A 285 25.20 17.37 20.24
N VAL A 286 24.79 16.85 19.08
CA VAL A 286 25.56 16.94 17.83
C VAL A 286 25.65 18.39 17.34
N LEU A 287 24.53 19.13 17.36
CA LEU A 287 24.45 20.49 16.82
C LEU A 287 25.12 21.53 17.73
N SER A 288 25.25 21.25 19.04
CA SER A 288 25.88 22.17 19.98
C SER A 288 27.38 22.36 19.74
N VAL A 289 28.03 21.35 19.11
CA VAL A 289 29.46 21.33 18.80
C VAL A 289 29.83 22.41 17.77
N ASP A 290 29.00 22.61 16.73
CA ASP A 290 29.23 23.64 15.71
C ASP A 290 28.36 24.88 15.93
N LYS A 291 29.01 26.02 16.23
CA LYS A 291 28.33 27.31 16.42
C LYS A 291 27.45 27.69 15.22
N LYS A 292 27.83 27.30 13.99
CA LYS A 292 27.07 27.61 12.78
C LYS A 292 25.76 26.83 12.70
N LEU A 293 25.64 25.69 13.37
CA LEU A 293 24.47 24.80 13.29
C LEU A 293 23.48 24.98 14.44
N ARG A 294 23.84 25.74 15.48
CA ARG A 294 22.98 25.99 16.66
C ARG A 294 21.61 26.59 16.33
N HIS A 295 21.52 27.36 15.24
CA HIS A 295 20.25 27.93 14.78
C HIS A 295 19.24 26.88 14.26
N LEU A 296 19.69 25.64 14.01
CA LEU A 296 18.82 24.53 13.62
C LEU A 296 18.23 23.78 14.82
N ILE A 297 18.74 24.01 16.03
CA ILE A 297 18.21 23.39 17.25
C ILE A 297 16.85 24.04 17.53
N PRO A 298 15.75 23.26 17.54
CA PRO A 298 14.45 23.80 17.91
C PRO A 298 14.49 24.39 19.33
N ASN A 299 14.05 25.63 19.50
CA ASN A 299 13.98 26.25 20.83
C ASN A 299 12.79 25.69 21.61
N TRP A 300 12.65 26.07 22.88
CA TRP A 300 11.56 25.57 23.74
C TRP A 300 10.15 25.85 23.17
N GLN A 301 9.95 26.97 22.46
CA GLN A 301 8.66 27.29 21.82
C GLN A 301 8.40 26.39 20.61
N ASP A 302 9.45 26.07 19.85
CA ASP A 302 9.36 25.12 18.75
C ASP A 302 9.01 23.73 19.28
N ILE A 303 9.66 23.28 20.36
CA ILE A 303 9.38 21.98 20.98
C ILE A 303 7.94 21.91 21.49
N ASP A 304 7.45 22.94 22.19
CA ASP A 304 6.07 23.00 22.68
C ASP A 304 5.03 22.93 21.54
N VAL A 305 5.31 23.61 20.41
CA VAL A 305 4.49 23.51 19.20
C VAL A 305 4.55 22.11 18.60
N LEU A 306 5.74 21.50 18.50
CA LEU A 306 5.91 20.15 17.96
C LEU A 306 5.19 19.10 18.81
N GLU A 307 5.29 19.18 20.13
CA GLU A 307 4.61 18.29 21.07
C GLU A 307 3.09 18.45 20.95
N SER A 308 2.60 19.69 20.89
CA SER A 308 1.17 19.99 20.71
C SER A 308 0.63 19.42 19.39
N VAL A 309 1.37 19.57 18.29
CA VAL A 309 1.00 19.00 16.97
C VAL A 309 1.06 17.48 17.01
N SER A 310 2.12 16.92 17.58
CA SER A 310 2.31 15.47 17.64
C SER A 310 1.22 14.78 18.46
N LYS A 311 0.86 15.35 19.61
CA LYS A 311 -0.22 14.84 20.46
C LYS A 311 -1.58 14.89 19.75
N SER A 312 -1.82 15.92 18.95
CA SER A 312 -3.09 16.07 18.22
C SER A 312 -3.19 15.20 16.96
N LEU A 313 -2.10 15.01 16.22
CA LEU A 313 -2.11 14.32 14.93
C LEU A 313 -1.70 12.85 15.01
N GLY A 314 -0.88 12.48 16.01
CA GLY A 314 -0.37 11.12 16.18
C GLY A 314 -1.46 10.05 16.18
N PRO A 315 -2.51 10.17 17.01
CA PRO A 315 -3.57 9.17 17.07
C PRO A 315 -4.36 9.02 15.76
N LEU A 316 -4.39 10.04 14.91
CA LEU A 316 -5.12 10.00 13.63
C LEU A 316 -4.38 9.21 12.55
N LEU A 317 -3.07 8.98 12.72
CA LEU A 317 -2.23 8.33 11.73
C LEU A 317 -2.61 6.86 11.56
N GLU A 318 -2.84 6.16 12.68
CA GLU A 318 -3.26 4.76 12.70
C GLU A 318 -4.57 4.52 11.92
N PHE A 319 -5.52 5.47 12.00
CA PHE A 319 -6.77 5.40 11.26
C PHE A 319 -6.63 5.65 9.77
N THR A 320 -5.59 6.38 9.35
CA THR A 320 -5.33 6.57 7.91
C THR A 320 -4.90 5.26 7.29
N ASP A 321 -4.01 4.53 7.95
CA ASP A 321 -3.55 3.23 7.49
C ASP A 321 -4.68 2.18 7.59
N ALA A 322 -5.40 2.15 8.71
CA ALA A 322 -6.53 1.23 8.92
C ALA A 322 -7.76 1.52 8.04
N LEU A 323 -7.87 2.67 7.37
CA LEU A 323 -8.96 2.92 6.41
C LEU A 323 -8.49 2.92 4.95
N SER A 324 -7.20 2.64 4.73
CA SER A 324 -6.62 2.40 3.41
C SER A 324 -6.36 0.91 3.16
N GLY A 325 -6.99 0.02 3.95
CA GLY A 325 -6.91 -1.42 3.74
C GLY A 325 -7.90 -1.89 2.67
N GLU A 326 -7.45 -2.81 1.80
CA GLU A 326 -8.27 -3.41 0.73
C GLU A 326 -8.79 -4.82 1.08
N ASP A 327 -8.24 -5.45 2.13
CA ASP A 327 -8.56 -6.83 2.53
C ASP A 327 -9.80 -6.95 3.43
N TYR A 328 -10.41 -5.83 3.83
CA TYR A 328 -11.59 -5.78 4.69
C TYR A 328 -12.50 -4.61 4.34
N VAL A 329 -13.76 -4.70 4.79
CA VAL A 329 -14.76 -3.68 4.53
C VAL A 329 -14.46 -2.42 5.35
N SER A 330 -13.82 -1.43 4.74
CA SER A 330 -13.41 -0.18 5.42
C SER A 330 -14.57 0.79 5.67
N VAL A 331 -15.56 0.80 4.78
CA VAL A 331 -16.65 1.79 4.78
C VAL A 331 -17.52 1.71 6.04
N SER A 332 -17.74 0.52 6.61
CA SER A 332 -18.54 0.31 7.81
C SER A 332 -17.90 0.91 9.06
N TYR A 333 -16.58 1.06 9.06
CA TYR A 333 -15.83 1.66 10.16
C TYR A 333 -15.89 3.19 10.15
N VAL A 334 -16.31 3.85 9.06
CA VAL A 334 -16.32 5.32 8.96
C VAL A 334 -17.13 5.95 10.08
N LYS A 335 -18.35 5.48 10.34
CA LYS A 335 -19.21 6.04 11.38
C LYS A 335 -18.67 5.80 12.81
N PRO A 336 -18.25 4.57 13.18
CA PRO A 336 -17.52 4.33 14.44
C PRO A 336 -16.27 5.20 14.60
N VAL A 337 -15.47 5.37 13.55
CA VAL A 337 -14.25 6.19 13.57
C VAL A 337 -14.59 7.67 13.77
N LEU A 338 -15.61 8.19 13.10
CA LEU A 338 -16.09 9.56 13.33
C LEU A 338 -16.60 9.75 14.76
N HIS A 339 -17.31 8.76 15.31
CA HIS A 339 -17.71 8.78 16.71
C HIS A 339 -16.50 8.82 17.64
N LEU A 340 -15.49 7.97 17.39
CA LEU A 340 -14.26 7.92 18.18
C LEU A 340 -13.46 9.22 18.09
N PHE A 341 -13.43 9.85 16.91
CA PHE A 341 -12.80 11.15 16.73
C PHE A 341 -13.51 12.21 17.58
N ASN A 342 -14.84 12.23 17.59
CA ASN A 342 -15.62 13.16 18.39
C ASN A 342 -15.52 12.90 19.91
N SER A 343 -15.50 11.64 20.34
CA SER A 343 -15.58 11.27 21.75
C SER A 343 -14.23 11.13 22.46
N SER A 344 -13.14 10.90 21.72
CA SER A 344 -11.83 10.62 22.32
C SER A 344 -10.66 11.37 21.68
N MET A 345 -10.43 11.22 20.37
CA MET A 345 -9.19 11.67 19.72
C MET A 345 -9.14 13.19 19.53
N LEU A 346 -10.25 13.77 19.06
CA LEU A 346 -10.42 15.21 18.87
C LEU A 346 -11.21 15.85 20.01
N LEU A 347 -11.39 15.13 21.13
CA LEU A 347 -11.96 15.71 22.34
C LEU A 347 -10.96 16.73 22.91
N MET A 348 -11.45 17.94 23.15
CA MET A 348 -10.70 19.01 23.79
C MET A 348 -10.69 18.77 25.29
N ARG A 349 -9.54 18.46 25.86
CA ARG A 349 -9.38 18.25 27.31
C ARG A 349 -8.81 19.50 27.96
N GLU A 350 -9.02 19.66 29.27
CA GLU A 350 -8.48 20.82 30.00
C GLU A 350 -6.96 20.90 29.92
N GLU A 351 -6.29 19.73 29.99
CA GLU A 351 -4.85 19.52 29.89
C GLU A 351 -4.24 19.82 28.51
N ASP A 352 -5.06 20.03 27.48
CA ASP A 352 -4.55 20.35 26.14
C ASP A 352 -4.12 21.81 26.03
N THR A 353 -3.01 22.05 25.33
CA THR A 353 -2.55 23.41 25.00
C THR A 353 -3.58 24.12 24.13
N ASP A 354 -3.56 25.46 24.12
CA ASP A 354 -4.47 26.25 23.27
C ASP A 354 -4.31 25.89 21.78
N LEU A 355 -3.09 25.56 21.36
CA LEU A 355 -2.82 25.08 20.01
C LEU A 355 -3.47 23.72 19.75
N SER A 356 -3.30 22.74 20.65
CA SER A 356 -3.93 21.42 20.51
C SER A 356 -5.46 21.52 20.49
N LYS A 357 -6.05 22.34 21.37
CA LYS A 357 -7.51 22.61 21.39
C LYS A 357 -7.99 23.19 20.06
N LYS A 358 -7.29 24.20 19.54
CA LYS A 358 -7.59 24.82 18.24
C LYS A 358 -7.52 23.80 17.10
N LEU A 359 -6.43 23.03 17.01
CA LEU A 359 -6.26 22.01 15.97
C LEU A 359 -7.35 20.95 16.02
N LYS A 360 -7.62 20.39 17.22
CA LYS A 360 -8.68 19.39 17.42
C LYS A 360 -10.04 19.92 17.02
N LYS A 361 -10.38 21.15 17.43
CA LYS A 361 -11.64 21.81 17.08
C LYS A 361 -11.79 21.97 15.57
N GLU A 362 -10.80 22.55 14.90
CA GLU A 362 -10.86 22.79 13.46
C GLU A 362 -11.01 21.49 12.65
N MET A 363 -10.27 20.44 13.01
CA MET A 363 -10.39 19.14 12.34
C MET A 363 -11.76 18.50 12.59
N ARG A 364 -12.24 18.55 13.83
CA ARG A 364 -13.52 17.97 14.23
C ARG A 364 -14.70 18.67 13.54
N ASP A 365 -14.70 19.99 13.57
CA ASP A 365 -15.77 20.80 12.99
C ASP A 365 -15.81 20.59 11.47
N TYR A 366 -14.66 20.54 10.79
CA TYR A 366 -14.59 20.22 9.36
C TYR A 366 -15.13 18.82 9.03
N LEU A 367 -14.75 17.80 9.81
CA LEU A 367 -15.22 16.43 9.57
C LEU A 367 -16.73 16.32 9.80
N ASN A 368 -17.25 16.86 10.90
CA ASN A 368 -18.68 16.80 11.19
C ASN A 368 -19.50 17.53 10.12
N GLU A 369 -19.10 18.74 9.71
CA GLU A 369 -19.76 19.47 8.62
C GLU A 369 -19.86 18.63 7.34
N LYS A 370 -18.75 17.99 6.93
CA LYS A 370 -18.72 17.21 5.68
C LYS A 370 -19.47 15.89 5.74
N TYR A 371 -19.52 15.23 6.90
CA TYR A 371 -20.23 13.96 7.06
C TYR A 371 -21.71 14.13 7.42
N GLU A 372 -22.13 15.29 7.95
CA GLU A 372 -23.54 15.65 8.07
C GLU A 372 -24.21 15.79 6.69
N ASP A 373 -23.56 16.47 5.75
CA ASP A 373 -24.03 16.59 4.36
C ASP A 373 -24.13 15.24 3.62
N GLU A 374 -23.23 14.30 3.95
CA GLU A 374 -23.18 12.96 3.35
C GLU A 374 -24.02 11.93 4.11
N ALA A 375 -24.66 12.29 5.23
CA ALA A 375 -25.40 11.36 6.08
C ALA A 375 -26.52 10.62 5.32
N ALA A 376 -27.14 11.27 4.33
CA ALA A 376 -28.10 10.64 3.44
C ALA A 376 -27.46 9.57 2.53
N ARG A 377 -26.23 9.79 2.05
CA ARG A 377 -25.50 8.87 1.15
C ARG A 377 -24.99 7.63 1.89
N TYR A 378 -24.49 7.80 3.11
CA TYR A 378 -24.11 6.65 3.96
C TYR A 378 -25.33 5.96 4.56
N GLY A 379 -26.42 6.68 4.84
CA GLY A 379 -27.68 6.09 5.30
C GLY A 379 -28.31 5.14 4.27
N ILE A 380 -28.13 5.41 2.97
CA ILE A 380 -28.54 4.50 1.89
C ILE A 380 -27.70 3.21 1.86
N LEU A 381 -26.43 3.26 2.27
CA LEU A 381 -25.51 2.11 2.23
C LEU A 381 -25.56 1.23 3.49
N PHE A 382 -25.94 1.77 4.65
CA PHE A 382 -25.84 1.06 5.93
C PHE A 382 -27.18 0.63 6.55
N GLY A 383 -28.31 0.91 5.92
CA GLY A 383 -29.61 0.68 6.54
C GLY A 383 -29.80 1.49 7.83
N PRO A 384 -30.91 1.32 8.56
CA PRO A 384 -31.17 2.08 9.77
C PRO A 384 -30.07 1.86 10.82
N PRO A 385 -29.74 2.89 11.62
CA PRO A 385 -28.66 2.82 12.59
C PRO A 385 -28.88 1.64 13.56
N VAL A 386 -27.89 0.75 13.65
CA VAL A 386 -27.82 -0.27 14.70
C VAL A 386 -27.69 0.45 16.04
N GLN A 387 -28.82 0.77 16.68
CA GLN A 387 -28.86 1.33 18.03
C GLN A 387 -28.76 0.25 19.13
N ASP A 388 -28.87 -1.04 18.79
CA ASP A 388 -29.04 -2.11 19.80
C ASP A 388 -27.91 -3.16 19.88
N GLY A 389 -26.74 -2.92 19.27
CA GLY A 389 -25.64 -3.90 19.26
C GLY A 389 -24.71 -3.87 20.49
N LEU A 390 -24.59 -2.74 21.18
CA LEU A 390 -23.62 -2.56 22.27
C LEU A 390 -24.08 -3.10 23.63
N HIS A 391 -25.36 -3.44 23.78
CA HIS A 391 -25.86 -4.07 25.01
C HIS A 391 -25.70 -5.59 25.05
N HIS A 392 -25.54 -6.26 23.90
CA HIS A 392 -25.46 -7.72 23.85
C HIS A 392 -24.05 -8.29 24.06
N CYS A 393 -22.99 -7.53 23.75
CA CYS A 393 -21.61 -7.96 24.00
C CYS A 393 -21.16 -7.85 25.46
N ARG A 394 -21.99 -7.28 26.36
CA ARG A 394 -21.65 -7.10 27.78
C ARG A 394 -22.13 -8.24 28.68
N GLN A 395 -22.86 -9.23 28.15
CA GLN A 395 -23.44 -10.34 28.93
C GLN A 395 -22.86 -11.73 28.64
N GLN A 396 -21.79 -11.84 27.85
CA GLN A 396 -21.12 -13.14 27.58
C GLN A 396 -19.61 -13.11 27.80
N ALA A 397 -19.15 -12.52 28.89
CA ALA A 397 -17.81 -12.80 29.43
C ALA A 397 -17.94 -13.84 30.55
N PRO A 398 -17.49 -15.10 30.38
CA PRO A 398 -17.35 -16.01 31.49
C PRO A 398 -16.13 -15.60 32.33
N SER A 399 -16.35 -15.47 33.62
CA SER A 399 -15.34 -15.28 34.65
C SER A 399 -14.52 -16.57 34.88
N GLN A 400 -13.26 -16.59 34.47
CA GLN A 400 -12.17 -17.45 35.00
C GLN A 400 -10.87 -16.65 34.79
N GLY A 401 -9.93 -16.46 35.71
CA GLY A 401 -9.45 -17.27 36.83
C GLY A 401 -7.92 -17.30 36.68
N GLN A 402 -7.19 -16.70 37.63
CA GLN A 402 -5.71 -16.61 37.63
C GLN A 402 -5.04 -18.00 37.58
N SER A 403 -3.98 -18.17 36.78
CA SER A 403 -2.75 -18.88 37.19
C SER A 403 -1.61 -18.70 36.16
N ASP A 404 -0.50 -18.19 36.69
CA ASP A 404 0.93 -18.47 36.49
C ASP A 404 1.59 -18.68 35.09
N ILE A 405 2.47 -17.71 34.80
CA ILE A 405 3.92 -17.80 34.49
C ILE A 405 4.43 -19.03 33.70
N GLY A 406 5.06 -18.71 32.55
CA GLY A 406 6.08 -19.53 31.89
C GLY A 406 6.70 -18.76 30.74
N ASP A 407 7.95 -18.32 30.94
CA ASP A 407 8.84 -17.72 29.94
C ASP A 407 9.08 -18.68 28.76
N ASP A 408 9.21 -18.14 27.55
CA ASP A 408 10.17 -18.65 26.57
C ASP A 408 10.50 -17.54 25.54
N ASP A 409 11.80 -17.27 25.45
CA ASP A 409 12.49 -16.46 24.46
C ASP A 409 12.23 -16.99 23.04
N ASP A 410 12.03 -16.10 22.08
CA ASP A 410 12.62 -16.31 20.75
C ASP A 410 12.78 -15.01 19.95
N ASN A 411 14.03 -14.78 19.54
CA ASN A 411 14.48 -13.78 18.60
C ASN A 411 13.81 -14.00 17.23
N HIS A 412 13.34 -12.93 16.57
CA HIS A 412 13.49 -12.81 15.11
C HIS A 412 13.44 -11.37 14.59
N ASP A 413 14.59 -10.99 14.01
CA ASP A 413 14.81 -10.34 12.73
C ASP A 413 13.84 -9.25 12.20
N MET A 414 14.43 -8.07 12.07
CA MET A 414 14.00 -6.95 11.24
C MET A 414 13.92 -7.32 9.75
N PRO A 415 13.01 -6.70 8.98
CA PRO A 415 13.28 -6.36 7.60
C PRO A 415 13.40 -4.84 7.43
N GLY A 416 14.51 -4.44 6.82
CA GLY A 416 14.71 -3.13 6.22
C GLY A 416 13.92 -2.94 4.93
N ASP A 417 14.14 -1.75 4.34
CA ASP A 417 13.58 -1.21 3.10
C ASP A 417 12.13 -0.70 3.16
N CYS A 418 12.01 0.58 3.52
CA CYS A 418 10.91 1.46 3.13
C CYS A 418 10.87 1.61 1.59
N SER A 419 10.33 0.64 0.88
CA SER A 419 9.81 0.84 -0.46
C SER A 419 8.44 1.53 -0.36
N CYS A 420 8.34 2.74 -0.91
CA CYS A 420 7.09 3.48 -1.08
C CYS A 420 6.02 2.62 -1.78
N LYS A 421 5.15 1.97 -0.99
CA LYS A 421 3.87 1.49 -1.49
C LYS A 421 2.91 2.67 -1.50
N LEU A 422 2.55 3.11 -2.71
CA LEU A 422 1.41 3.97 -2.97
C LEU A 422 0.18 3.21 -2.41
N GLN A 423 -0.34 3.71 -1.29
CA GLN A 423 -1.56 3.23 -0.64
C GLN A 423 -2.74 3.34 -1.63
N HIS A 424 -3.35 2.19 -1.90
CA HIS A 424 -4.57 1.97 -2.68
C HIS A 424 -5.79 1.99 -1.77
#